data_AF-A0A2T2RRG2-F1
#
_entry.id   AF-A0A2T2RRG2-F1
#
_cell.length_a   1.000
_cell.length_b   1.000
_cell.length_c   1.000
_cell.angle_alpha   90.00
_cell.angle_beta   90.00
_cell.angle_gamma   90.00
#
_symmetry.space_group_name_H-M   'P 1'
#
loop_
_entity.id
_entity.type
_entity.pdbx_description
1 polymer ?
#
loop_
_entity_poly.entity_id
_entity_poly.type
_entity_poly.pdbx_seq_one_letter_code
_entity_poly.pdbx_strand_id
1 'polypeptide(L)'
;AKQVYLNSLAVYAVDFYMQCLEVETDVEKSDSRNPISLKFMDVADLPVKQLGKLECRPVLPDAQVCQIPAEVFSDRMGYVAVQMSQLLKQATLLGFTPTAAAEVPLSQLRTLAEFPGYLSRGLLRREATDCRDRWSI
;
A
#
# COMPACT_ATOMS: atom_id res chain seq x y z
N ALA A 1 -3.92 6.75 18.58
CA ALA A 1 -2.48 7.13 18.66
C ALA A 1 -1.54 6.02 18.19
N LYS A 2 -1.55 4.82 18.81
CA LYS A 2 -0.62 3.73 18.43
C LYS A 2 -0.78 3.23 16.98
N GLN A 3 -1.99 2.92 16.55
CA GLN A 3 -2.26 2.41 15.20
C GLN A 3 -1.80 3.38 14.11
N VAL A 4 -2.13 4.66 14.31
CA VAL A 4 -1.73 5.76 13.43
C VAL A 4 -0.22 5.83 13.24
N TYR A 5 0.53 5.67 14.34
CA TYR A 5 2.00 5.64 14.28
C TYR A 5 2.53 4.44 13.48
N LEU A 6 1.94 3.24 13.68
CA LEU A 6 2.31 2.05 12.91
C LEU A 6 1.97 2.19 11.42
N ASN A 7 0.84 2.79 11.09
CA ASN A 7 0.44 3.08 9.72
C ASN A 7 1.45 4.00 9.05
N SER A 8 1.84 5.10 9.71
CA SER A 8 2.86 6.01 9.17
C SER A 8 4.19 5.29 8.94
N LEU A 9 4.64 4.45 9.87
CA LEU A 9 5.86 3.65 9.67
C LEU A 9 5.73 2.67 8.49
N ALA A 10 4.56 2.05 8.31
CA ALA A 10 4.31 1.16 7.19
C ALA A 10 4.36 1.90 5.86
N VAL A 11 3.74 3.09 5.79
CA VAL A 11 3.80 3.97 4.61
C VAL A 11 5.23 4.33 4.27
N TYR A 12 6.05 4.78 5.24
CA TYR A 12 7.45 5.12 4.98
C TYR A 12 8.29 3.92 4.53
N ALA A 13 8.05 2.73 5.08
CA ALA A 13 8.76 1.53 4.67
C ALA A 13 8.46 1.16 3.21
N VAL A 14 7.19 1.24 2.80
CA VAL A 14 6.78 0.97 1.42
C VAL A 14 7.25 2.08 0.48
N ASP A 15 7.18 3.34 0.90
CA ASP A 15 7.71 4.49 0.15
C ASP A 15 9.20 4.35 -0.15
N PHE A 16 10.00 4.02 0.86
CA PHE A 16 11.42 3.74 0.69
C PHE A 16 11.67 2.60 -0.30
N TYR A 17 10.89 1.52 -0.21
CA TYR A 17 10.99 0.41 -1.17
C TYR A 17 10.63 0.84 -2.60
N MET A 18 9.61 1.69 -2.78
CA MET A 18 9.25 2.24 -4.09
C MET A 18 10.34 3.12 -4.68
N GLN A 19 10.99 3.94 -3.86
CA GLN A 19 12.14 4.73 -4.27
C GLN A 19 13.30 3.84 -4.74
N CYS A 20 13.55 2.70 -4.09
CA CYS A 20 14.53 1.72 -4.56
C CYS A 20 14.17 1.11 -5.93
N LEU A 21 12.89 1.08 -6.28
CA LEU A 21 12.40 0.64 -7.60
C LEU A 21 12.32 1.79 -8.62
N GLU A 22 12.76 3.00 -8.26
CA GLU A 22 12.63 4.21 -9.07
C GLU A 22 11.17 4.53 -9.44
N VAL A 23 10.22 4.12 -8.60
CA VAL A 23 8.78 4.40 -8.76
C VAL A 23 8.41 5.62 -7.94
N GLU A 24 7.88 6.65 -8.62
CA GLU A 24 7.48 7.89 -7.95
C GLU A 24 6.18 7.71 -7.14
N THR A 25 6.27 8.07 -5.86
CA THR A 25 5.18 8.13 -4.89
C THR A 25 4.93 9.57 -4.46
N ASP A 26 3.74 9.83 -3.91
CA ASP A 26 3.39 11.14 -3.35
C ASP A 26 3.03 10.98 -1.87
N VAL A 27 4.08 10.67 -1.07
CA VAL A 27 3.94 10.49 0.38
C VAL A 27 3.45 11.77 1.08
N GLU A 28 3.68 12.95 0.51
CA GLU A 28 3.16 14.24 1.00
C GLU A 28 1.65 14.37 0.83
N LYS A 29 1.06 13.69 -0.16
CA LYS A 29 -0.41 13.61 -0.35
C LYS A 29 -1.06 12.38 0.29
N SER A 30 -0.32 11.59 1.05
CA SER A 30 -0.90 10.48 1.82
C SER A 30 -1.90 11.01 2.84
N ASP A 31 -3.11 10.41 2.89
CA ASP A 31 -4.15 10.80 3.85
C ASP A 31 -3.68 10.54 5.29
N SER A 32 -2.70 9.65 5.48
CA SER A 32 -2.03 9.38 6.76
C SER A 32 -1.19 10.54 7.32
N ARG A 33 -1.06 11.66 6.59
CA ARG A 33 -0.40 12.90 7.06
C ARG A 33 -1.37 14.03 7.38
N ASN A 34 -2.65 13.91 7.07
CA ASN A 34 -3.64 14.92 7.45
C ASN A 34 -3.89 14.84 8.98
N PRO A 35 -3.66 15.90 9.77
CA PRO A 35 -3.86 15.90 11.22
C PRO A 35 -5.30 15.55 11.67
N ILE A 36 -6.27 15.64 10.77
CA ILE A 36 -7.66 15.22 10.97
C ILE A 36 -7.81 13.71 10.71
N SER A 37 -7.26 13.18 9.62
CA SER A 37 -7.27 11.74 9.30
C SER A 37 -6.43 10.90 10.27
N LEU A 38 -5.28 11.44 10.71
CA LEU A 38 -4.39 10.90 11.76
C LEU A 38 -5.10 10.66 13.10
N LYS A 39 -6.26 11.28 13.36
CA LYS A 39 -6.99 11.09 14.62
C LYS A 39 -8.12 10.06 14.53
N PHE A 40 -8.63 9.75 13.33
CA PHE A 40 -9.91 9.07 13.19
C PHE A 40 -9.96 7.89 12.22
N MET A 41 -8.98 7.69 11.33
CA MET A 41 -9.05 6.62 10.32
C MET A 41 -7.82 5.70 10.37
N ASP A 42 -8.04 4.38 10.38
CA ASP A 42 -7.00 3.35 10.24
C ASP A 42 -6.56 3.20 8.78
N VAL A 43 -6.19 4.33 8.16
CA VAL A 43 -5.80 4.44 6.75
C VAL A 43 -4.29 4.66 6.68
N ALA A 44 -3.66 3.96 5.75
CA ALA A 44 -2.23 3.96 5.50
C ALA A 44 -1.98 4.00 3.98
N ASP A 45 -2.64 4.93 3.29
CA ASP A 45 -2.57 4.99 1.84
C ASP A 45 -1.25 5.61 1.36
N LEU A 46 -0.72 5.08 0.26
CA LEU A 46 0.45 5.62 -0.41
C LEU A 46 0.09 5.86 -1.88
N PRO A 47 -0.14 7.11 -2.28
CA PRO A 47 -0.35 7.45 -3.68
C PRO A 47 0.89 7.12 -4.51
N VAL A 48 0.70 6.36 -5.58
CA VAL A 48 1.71 6.02 -6.57
C VAL A 48 1.36 6.76 -7.85
N LYS A 49 2.27 7.60 -8.35
CA LYS A 49 1.99 8.44 -9.50
C LYS A 49 1.57 7.59 -10.69
N GLN A 50 0.54 8.06 -11.40
CA GLN A 50 -0.02 7.43 -12.59
C GLN A 50 -0.64 6.03 -12.38
N LEU A 51 -0.61 5.46 -11.16
CA LEU A 51 -1.04 4.07 -10.89
C LEU A 51 -2.23 3.95 -9.93
N GLY A 52 -2.36 4.87 -8.96
CA GLY A 52 -3.43 4.85 -7.96
C GLY A 52 -2.87 4.92 -6.54
N LYS A 53 -3.57 4.32 -5.57
CA LYS A 53 -3.15 4.29 -4.16
C LYS A 53 -2.88 2.87 -3.70
N LEU A 54 -1.77 2.64 -3.02
CA LEU A 54 -1.55 1.42 -2.23
C LEU A 54 -2.07 1.63 -0.81
N GLU A 55 -2.38 0.55 -0.11
CA GLU A 55 -2.67 0.56 1.32
C GLU A 55 -1.56 -0.21 2.05
N CYS A 56 -0.87 0.44 2.99
CA CYS A 56 0.29 -0.11 3.68
C CYS A 56 -0.14 -0.63 5.07
N ARG A 57 -0.34 -1.93 5.20
CA ARG A 57 -0.91 -2.53 6.41
C ARG A 57 0.19 -2.98 7.38
N PRO A 58 0.30 -2.39 8.58
CA PRO A 58 1.23 -2.88 9.58
C PRO A 58 0.78 -4.24 10.12
N VAL A 59 1.75 -5.14 10.32
CA VAL A 59 1.57 -6.50 10.83
C VAL A 59 2.45 -6.67 12.07
N LEU A 60 1.91 -7.30 13.11
CA LEU A 60 2.65 -7.60 14.33
C LEU A 60 3.59 -8.82 14.13
N PRO A 61 4.70 -8.93 14.88
CA PRO A 61 5.69 -10.02 14.73
C PRO A 61 5.12 -11.44 14.69
N ASP A 62 4.03 -11.71 15.42
CA ASP A 62 3.46 -13.06 15.56
C ASP A 62 2.13 -13.26 14.80
N ALA A 63 1.66 -12.22 14.10
CA ALA A 63 0.42 -12.29 13.36
C ALA A 63 0.55 -13.26 12.17
N GLN A 64 -0.50 -14.04 11.91
CA GLN A 64 -0.60 -14.97 10.78
C GLN A 64 -1.42 -14.41 9.61
N VAL A 65 -2.08 -13.28 9.86
CA VAL A 65 -2.97 -12.61 8.90
C VAL A 65 -2.65 -11.11 8.87
N CYS A 66 -2.83 -10.52 7.69
CA CYS A 66 -2.88 -9.09 7.48
C CYS A 66 -4.35 -8.64 7.58
N GLN A 67 -4.64 -7.73 8.52
CA GLN A 67 -5.97 -7.17 8.72
C GLN A 67 -6.17 -5.95 7.82
N ILE A 68 -7.22 -5.98 7.01
CA ILE A 68 -7.60 -4.87 6.13
C ILE A 68 -8.97 -4.36 6.58
N PRO A 69 -9.07 -3.09 7.04
CA PRO A 69 -10.34 -2.49 7.40
C PRO A 69 -11.26 -2.35 6.18
N ALA A 70 -12.57 -2.51 6.38
CA ALA A 70 -13.53 -2.48 5.28
C ALA A 70 -13.58 -1.11 4.58
N GLU A 71 -13.29 -0.03 5.29
CA GLU A 71 -13.23 1.34 4.77
C GLU A 71 -12.19 1.54 3.66
N VAL A 72 -11.19 0.66 3.55
CA VAL A 72 -10.13 0.75 2.55
C VAL A 72 -10.21 -0.33 1.47
N PHE A 73 -11.33 -1.07 1.36
CA PHE A 73 -11.47 -2.13 0.35
C PHE A 73 -11.55 -1.62 -1.09
N SER A 74 -11.98 -0.38 -1.27
CA SER A 74 -12.12 0.28 -2.57
C SER A 74 -11.07 1.36 -2.78
N ASP A 75 -10.88 1.76 -4.04
CA ASP A 75 -9.93 2.81 -4.43
C ASP A 75 -8.49 2.53 -3.96
N ARG A 76 -8.11 1.25 -3.99
CA ARG A 76 -6.74 0.78 -3.79
C ARG A 76 -6.35 -0.10 -4.94
N MET A 77 -5.15 0.12 -5.48
CA MET A 77 -4.58 -0.78 -6.47
C MET A 77 -4.12 -2.08 -5.80
N GLY A 78 -3.63 -2.01 -4.57
CA GLY A 78 -3.23 -3.19 -3.80
C GLY A 78 -2.87 -2.87 -2.36
N TYR A 79 -2.55 -3.91 -1.61
CA TYR A 79 -2.29 -3.88 -0.18
C TYR A 79 -0.93 -4.51 0.09
N VAL A 80 -0.07 -3.81 0.83
CA VAL A 80 1.27 -4.29 1.18
C VAL A 80 1.31 -4.56 2.68
N ALA A 81 1.67 -5.79 3.05
CA ALA A 81 1.81 -6.17 4.45
C ALA A 81 3.23 -5.83 4.94
N VAL A 82 3.32 -5.06 6.03
CA VAL A 82 4.58 -4.57 6.59
C VAL A 82 4.71 -5.01 8.03
N GLN A 83 5.58 -5.99 8.29
CA GLN A 83 5.86 -6.42 9.65
C GLN A 83 6.81 -5.45 10.35
N MET A 84 6.42 -5.00 11.53
CA MET A 84 7.27 -4.16 12.37
C MET A 84 7.98 -5.02 13.42
N SER A 85 9.28 -4.78 13.61
CA SER A 85 10.01 -5.32 14.76
C SER A 85 9.41 -4.85 16.09
N GLN A 86 9.60 -5.58 17.18
CA GLN A 86 9.04 -5.23 18.51
C GLN A 86 9.44 -3.82 18.98
N LEU A 87 10.65 -3.37 18.63
CA LEU A 87 11.17 -2.04 18.97
C LEU A 87 10.86 -0.97 17.91
N LEU A 88 10.12 -1.32 16.85
CA LEU A 88 9.76 -0.43 15.73
C LEU A 88 10.95 0.23 15.03
N LYS A 89 12.14 -0.41 15.09
CA LYS A 89 13.38 0.09 14.46
C LYS A 89 13.61 -0.47 13.06
N GLN A 90 12.93 -1.56 12.73
CA GLN A 90 13.00 -2.25 11.45
C GLN A 90 11.59 -2.61 10.99
N ALA A 91 11.38 -2.50 9.69
CA ALA A 91 10.17 -2.89 8.99
C ALA A 91 10.55 -3.90 7.89
N THR A 92 9.80 -4.98 7.77
CA THR A 92 9.96 -6.00 6.74
C THR A 92 8.68 -6.05 5.91
N LEU A 93 8.78 -5.78 4.61
CA LEU A 93 7.67 -6.01 3.70
C LEU A 93 7.54 -7.53 3.52
N LEU A 94 6.40 -8.10 3.90
CA LEU A 94 6.17 -9.54 3.83
C LEU A 94 5.70 -10.00 2.45
N GLY A 95 5.03 -9.10 1.72
CA GLY A 95 4.41 -9.38 0.44
C GLY A 95 3.23 -8.45 0.19
N PHE A 96 2.47 -8.73 -0.87
CA PHE A 96 1.34 -7.91 -1.26
C PHE A 96 0.15 -8.73 -1.77
N THR A 97 -1.02 -8.13 -1.78
CA THR A 97 -2.22 -8.66 -2.45
C THR A 97 -2.90 -7.57 -3.27
N PRO A 98 -3.39 -7.86 -4.49
CA PRO A 98 -4.16 -6.91 -5.27
C PRO A 98 -5.61 -6.80 -4.80
N THR A 99 -6.10 -7.75 -4.00
CA THR A 99 -7.50 -7.84 -3.58
C THR A 99 -7.64 -7.70 -2.08
N ALA A 100 -8.66 -6.95 -1.67
CA ALA A 100 -9.00 -6.77 -0.26
C ALA A 100 -9.80 -7.96 0.28
N ALA A 101 -9.52 -8.34 1.52
CA ALA A 101 -10.35 -9.17 2.36
C ALA A 101 -10.11 -8.74 3.81
N ALA A 102 -11.10 -8.91 4.70
CA ALA A 102 -10.97 -8.49 6.10
C ALA A 102 -9.71 -9.09 6.75
N GLU A 103 -9.45 -10.37 6.47
CA GLU A 103 -8.23 -11.07 6.85
C GLU A 103 -7.59 -11.70 5.63
N VAL A 104 -6.32 -11.38 5.39
CA VAL A 104 -5.52 -11.99 4.33
C VAL A 104 -4.43 -12.82 4.99
N PRO A 105 -4.43 -14.16 4.87
CA PRO A 105 -3.35 -15.00 5.39
C PRO A 105 -2.00 -14.57 4.80
N LEU A 106 -0.98 -14.40 5.64
CA LEU A 106 0.34 -13.96 5.18
C LEU A 106 0.96 -14.95 4.19
N SER A 107 0.63 -16.23 4.33
CA SER A 107 1.04 -17.30 3.39
C SER A 107 0.42 -17.19 1.99
N GLN A 108 -0.65 -16.41 1.82
CA GLN A 108 -1.31 -16.17 0.55
C GLN A 108 -0.86 -14.86 -0.12
N LEU A 109 0.01 -14.09 0.54
CA LEU A 109 0.58 -12.89 -0.06
C LEU A 109 1.46 -13.28 -1.25
N ARG A 110 1.37 -12.46 -2.30
CA ARG A 110 2.30 -12.51 -3.42
C ARG A 110 3.65 -11.99 -2.98
N THR A 111 4.70 -12.54 -3.58
CA THR A 111 6.07 -12.20 -3.22
C THR A 111 6.44 -10.79 -3.69
N LEU A 112 7.34 -10.11 -2.98
CA LEU A 112 7.82 -8.80 -3.44
C LEU A 112 8.58 -8.86 -4.77
N ALA A 113 9.15 -10.02 -5.13
CA ALA A 113 9.78 -10.21 -6.43
C ALA A 113 8.79 -10.04 -7.60
N GLU A 114 7.50 -10.34 -7.39
CA GLU A 114 6.45 -10.15 -8.40
C GLU A 114 5.94 -8.71 -8.49
N PHE A 115 6.28 -7.87 -7.51
CA PHE A 115 5.68 -6.56 -7.33
C PHE A 115 6.05 -5.57 -8.45
N PRO A 116 7.32 -5.44 -8.91
CA PRO A 116 7.65 -4.56 -10.03
C PRO A 116 6.83 -4.90 -11.29
N GLY A 117 6.74 -6.19 -11.64
CA GLY A 117 5.94 -6.63 -12.78
C GLY A 117 4.44 -6.37 -12.61
N TYR A 118 3.94 -6.37 -11.37
CA TYR A 118 2.57 -5.97 -11.06
C TYR A 118 2.35 -4.46 -11.28
N LEU A 119 3.28 -3.60 -10.85
CA LEU A 119 3.23 -2.15 -11.09
C LEU A 119 3.27 -1.84 -12.60
N SER A 120 4.20 -2.44 -13.35
CA SER A 120 4.32 -2.21 -14.79
C SER A 120 3.04 -2.60 -15.55
N ARG A 121 2.39 -3.71 -15.19
CA ARG A 121 1.10 -4.09 -15.77
C ARG A 121 -0.01 -3.09 -15.46
N GLY A 122 0.00 -2.50 -14.26
CA GLY A 122 -0.92 -1.43 -13.89
C GLY A 122 -0.75 -0.19 -14.76
N LEU A 123 0.51 0.17 -15.06
CA LEU A 123 0.84 1.37 -15.84
C LEU A 123 0.35 1.24 -17.28
N LEU A 124 0.72 0.14 -17.94
CA LEU A 124 0.31 -0.16 -19.31
C LEU A 124 -1.22 -0.18 -19.47
N ARG A 125 -1.95 -0.68 -18.47
CA ARG A 125 -3.42 -0.67 -18.49
C ARG A 125 -3.98 0.74 -18.47
N ARG A 126 -3.41 1.64 -17.66
CA ARG A 126 -3.90 3.03 -17.55
C ARG A 126 -3.57 3.84 -18.79
N GLU A 127 -2.40 3.67 -19.38
CA GLU A 127 -2.04 4.28 -20.66
C GLU A 127 -2.99 3.84 -21.79
N ALA A 128 -3.36 2.55 -21.81
CA ALA A 128 -4.33 2.03 -22.77
C ALA A 128 -5.74 2.61 -22.59
N THR A 129 -6.19 2.82 -21.34
CA THR A 129 -7.46 3.49 -21.05
C THR A 129 -7.44 4.95 -21.50
N ASP A 130 -6.39 5.70 -21.16
CA ASP A 130 -6.21 7.10 -21.59
C ASP A 130 -6.19 7.25 -23.11
N CYS A 131 -5.59 6.30 -23.82
CA CYS A 131 -5.69 6.24 -25.28
C CYS A 131 -7.15 6.04 -25.73
N ARG A 132 -7.89 5.08 -25.17
CA ARG A 132 -9.28 4.82 -25.58
C ARG A 132 -10.18 6.05 -25.39
N ASP A 133 -10.02 6.78 -24.30
CA ASP A 133 -10.83 7.97 -24.02
C ASP A 133 -10.51 9.12 -25.00
N ARG A 134 -9.26 9.21 -25.47
CA ARG A 134 -8.78 10.26 -26.37
C ARG A 134 -9.18 10.09 -27.85
N TRP A 135 -9.57 8.88 -28.27
CA TRP A 135 -10.03 8.58 -29.64
C TRP A 135 -11.56 8.40 -29.76
N SER A 136 -12.31 8.69 -28.70
CA SER A 136 -13.78 8.56 -28.68
C SER A 136 -14.53 9.83 -29.15
N ILE A 137 -13.93 10.62 -30.05
CA ILE A 137 -14.52 11.82 -30.66
C ILE A 137 -14.91 11.53 -32.11
#